data_AF-A0AAP9Y1L9-F1
#
_entry.id   AF-A0AAP9Y1L9-F1
#
_cell.length_a   1.000
_cell.length_b   1.000
_cell.length_c   1.000
_cell.angle_alpha   90.00
_cell.angle_beta   90.00
_cell.angle_gamma   90.00
#
_symmetry.space_group_name_H-M   'P 1'
#
loop_
_entity.id
_entity.type
_entity.pdbx_description
1 polymer ?
#
loop_
_entity_poly.entity_id
_entity_poly.type
_entity_poly.pdbx_seq_one_letter_code
_entity_poly.pdbx_strand_id
1 'polypeptide(L)'
;MHQRIICTLCLLAGLAGARAALAAQLTVEEIDTDARTVATYRCANQPKPVRVAYWLARNGQSFALVPVDGRPMLFVDTVSASGARYQAGRYTWWTKGPTGNLTDEIAGPSAPPLLADCEEIKAKRAPR
;
A
#
# COMPACT_ATOMS: atom_id res chain seq x y z
N MET A 1 -37.75 44.26 44.96
CA MET A 1 -38.19 43.25 43.97
C MET A 1 -37.63 43.66 42.61
N HIS A 2 -37.31 42.65 41.77
CA HIS A 2 -36.68 42.70 40.43
C HIS A 2 -35.14 42.84 40.40
N GLN A 3 -34.40 42.21 39.50
CA GLN A 3 -34.25 40.81 39.08
C GLN A 3 -33.00 40.80 38.19
N ARG A 4 -31.99 40.04 38.63
CA ARG A 4 -30.83 39.44 37.92
C ARG A 4 -30.66 39.80 36.43
N ILE A 5 -29.49 40.32 36.06
CA ILE A 5 -28.96 40.21 34.68
C ILE A 5 -27.55 39.63 34.76
N ILE A 6 -27.47 38.34 34.49
CA ILE A 6 -26.26 37.56 34.26
C ILE A 6 -25.92 37.76 32.77
N CYS A 7 -24.78 38.37 32.44
CA CYS A 7 -24.32 38.48 31.07
C CYS A 7 -23.29 37.38 30.81
N THR A 8 -23.79 36.20 30.46
CA THR A 8 -23.02 35.02 30.05
C THR A 8 -22.46 35.27 28.65
N LEU A 9 -21.16 35.59 28.55
CA LEU A 9 -20.49 35.75 27.27
C LEU A 9 -20.28 34.37 26.63
N CYS A 10 -21.04 34.06 25.57
CA CYS A 10 -20.99 32.81 24.83
C CYS A 10 -19.64 32.63 24.12
N LEU A 11 -18.89 31.61 24.52
CA LEU A 11 -17.70 31.13 23.82
C LEU A 11 -18.13 30.19 22.67
N LEU A 12 -18.31 30.74 21.47
CA LEU A 12 -18.53 29.94 20.24
C LEU A 12 -17.18 29.43 19.72
N ALA A 13 -16.69 28.33 20.29
CA ALA A 13 -15.56 27.59 19.74
C ALA A 13 -16.03 26.78 18.51
N GLY A 14 -15.47 27.10 17.34
CA GLY A 14 -15.81 26.49 16.06
C GLY A 14 -15.57 24.98 16.04
N LEU A 15 -16.60 24.22 15.67
CA LEU A 15 -16.44 22.83 15.26
C LEU A 15 -15.81 22.81 13.86
N ALA A 16 -14.49 22.75 13.79
CA ALA A 16 -13.79 22.28 12.60
C ALA A 16 -14.08 20.78 12.44
N GLY A 17 -15.12 20.45 11.67
CA GLY A 17 -15.46 19.08 11.33
C GLY A 17 -14.30 18.43 10.58
N ALA A 18 -13.62 17.48 11.21
CA ALA A 18 -12.62 16.64 10.56
C ALA A 18 -13.33 15.79 9.50
N ARG A 19 -13.11 16.11 8.22
CA ARG A 19 -13.54 15.25 7.12
C ARG A 19 -12.65 14.02 7.11
N ALA A 20 -13.13 12.90 7.65
CA ALA A 20 -12.50 11.60 7.45
C ALA A 20 -12.56 11.29 5.94
N ALA A 21 -11.41 11.25 5.28
CA ALA A 21 -11.31 10.74 3.92
C ALA A 21 -11.53 9.22 3.96
N LEU A 22 -12.69 8.76 3.53
CA LEU A 22 -12.91 7.33 3.27
C LEU A 22 -12.08 6.95 2.03
N ALA A 23 -10.99 6.21 2.24
CA ALA A 23 -10.28 5.58 1.14
C ALA A 23 -11.17 4.49 0.54
N ALA A 24 -11.48 4.58 -0.76
CA ALA A 24 -12.17 3.52 -1.49
C ALA A 24 -11.34 2.22 -1.39
N GLN A 25 -11.95 1.16 -0.87
CA GLN A 25 -11.29 -0.14 -0.74
C GLN A 25 -11.50 -0.90 -2.05
N LEU A 26 -10.42 -1.43 -2.62
CA LEU A 26 -10.52 -2.40 -3.70
C LEU A 26 -11.01 -3.72 -3.07
N THR A 27 -12.28 -4.05 -3.24
CA THR A 27 -12.87 -5.30 -2.75
C THR A 27 -13.04 -6.27 -3.92
N VAL A 28 -12.41 -7.43 -3.83
CA VAL A 28 -12.72 -8.57 -4.71
C VAL A 28 -13.50 -9.55 -3.85
N GLU A 29 -14.84 -9.51 -3.97
CA GLU A 29 -15.75 -10.21 -3.04
C GLU A 29 -15.58 -11.74 -3.03
N GLU A 30 -14.96 -12.32 -4.06
CA GLU A 30 -14.77 -13.77 -4.19
C GLU A 30 -13.41 -14.28 -3.69
N ILE A 31 -12.43 -13.39 -3.47
CA ILE A 31 -11.10 -13.82 -2.97
C ILE A 31 -11.14 -13.83 -1.44
N ASP A 32 -11.36 -15.01 -0.86
CA ASP A 32 -11.23 -15.24 0.59
C ASP A 32 -9.74 -15.24 0.97
N THR A 33 -9.24 -14.06 1.35
CA THR A 33 -7.86 -13.87 1.80
C THR A 33 -7.76 -13.99 3.32
N ASP A 34 -6.91 -14.89 3.81
CA ASP A 34 -6.76 -15.13 5.25
C ASP A 34 -6.02 -13.99 5.97
N ALA A 35 -4.93 -13.50 5.38
CA ALA A 35 -4.04 -12.54 6.02
C ALA A 35 -3.51 -11.52 5.01
N ARG A 36 -3.72 -10.23 5.33
CA ARG A 36 -3.12 -9.10 4.62
C ARG A 36 -1.86 -8.65 5.34
N THR A 37 -0.72 -8.71 4.66
CA THR A 37 0.54 -8.12 5.14
C THR A 37 0.86 -6.89 4.31
N VAL A 38 1.33 -5.82 4.94
CA VAL A 38 1.81 -4.63 4.22
C VAL A 38 3.29 -4.45 4.48
N ALA A 39 4.08 -4.45 3.41
CA ALA A 39 5.49 -4.08 3.44
C ALA A 39 5.66 -2.66 2.91
N THR A 40 6.62 -1.93 3.48
CA THR A 40 6.99 -0.60 3.01
C THR A 40 8.40 -0.66 2.48
N TYR A 41 8.61 -0.26 1.23
CA TYR A 41 9.89 -0.31 0.54
C TYR A 41 10.44 1.09 0.32
N ARG A 42 11.76 1.24 0.45
CA ARG A 42 12.48 2.39 -0.09
C ARG A 42 13.11 1.96 -1.41
N CYS A 43 12.74 2.61 -2.51
CA CYS A 43 13.29 2.33 -3.84
C CYS A 43 14.23 3.44 -4.27
N ALA A 44 15.29 3.10 -5.00
CA ALA A 44 16.33 4.04 -5.41
C ALA A 44 15.80 5.17 -6.31
N ASN A 45 14.80 4.86 -7.14
CA ASN A 45 14.20 5.78 -8.10
C ASN A 45 12.89 6.43 -7.60
N GLN A 46 12.55 6.31 -6.32
CA GLN A 46 11.33 6.90 -5.74
C GLN A 46 11.68 7.86 -4.60
N PRO A 47 11.10 9.08 -4.58
CA PRO A 47 11.35 10.05 -3.51
C PRO A 47 10.65 9.68 -2.19
N LYS A 48 9.61 8.85 -2.24
CA LYS A 48 8.81 8.44 -1.09
C LYS A 48 8.78 6.92 -0.98
N PRO A 49 8.66 6.35 0.24
CA PRO A 49 8.47 4.93 0.40
C PRO A 49 7.20 4.42 -0.28
N VAL A 50 7.30 3.22 -0.85
CA VAL A 50 6.22 2.54 -1.55
C VAL A 50 5.62 1.48 -0.65
N ARG A 51 4.28 1.47 -0.51
CA ARG A 51 3.57 0.43 0.22
C ARG A 51 3.09 -0.64 -0.74
N VAL A 52 3.46 -1.89 -0.48
CA VAL A 52 2.96 -3.07 -1.18
C VAL A 52 2.19 -3.91 -0.18
N ALA A 53 0.97 -4.31 -0.56
CA ALA A 53 0.18 -5.23 0.25
C ALA A 53 0.21 -6.62 -0.38
N TYR A 54 0.29 -7.65 0.46
CA TYR A 54 0.33 -9.05 0.07
C TYR A 54 -0.80 -9.83 0.75
N TRP A 55 -1.36 -10.80 0.03
CA TRP A 55 -2.38 -11.71 0.53
C TRP A 55 -2.11 -13.12 0.06
N LEU A 56 -2.41 -14.10 0.91
CA LEU A 56 -2.56 -15.49 0.54
C LEU A 56 -4.04 -15.84 0.65
N ALA A 57 -4.62 -16.30 -0.45
CA ALA A 57 -5.97 -16.83 -0.47
C ALA A 57 -6.00 -18.27 0.02
N ARG A 58 -7.14 -18.71 0.56
CA ARG A 58 -7.32 -20.09 1.07
C ARG A 58 -7.03 -21.17 0.04
N ASN A 59 -7.25 -20.87 -1.23
CA ASN A 59 -6.98 -21.78 -2.35
C ASN A 59 -5.49 -21.87 -2.73
N GLY A 60 -4.61 -21.20 -2.00
CA GLY A 60 -3.16 -21.20 -2.20
C GLY A 60 -2.63 -20.13 -3.16
N GLN A 61 -3.50 -19.33 -3.79
CA GLN A 61 -3.07 -18.23 -4.65
C GLN A 61 -2.51 -17.06 -3.83
N SER A 62 -1.46 -16.43 -4.33
CA SER A 62 -0.83 -15.29 -3.68
C SER A 62 -0.96 -14.03 -4.54
N PHE A 63 -1.26 -12.92 -3.89
CA PHE A 63 -1.51 -11.65 -4.55
C PHE A 63 -0.64 -10.54 -3.98
N ALA A 64 -0.27 -9.59 -4.84
CA ALA A 64 0.39 -8.35 -4.44
C ALA A 64 -0.34 -7.15 -5.01
N LEU A 65 -0.61 -6.13 -4.20
CA LEU A 65 -1.13 -4.85 -4.67
C LEU A 65 0.02 -3.86 -4.68
N VAL A 66 0.52 -3.58 -5.88
CA VAL A 66 1.72 -2.77 -6.12
C VAL A 66 1.27 -1.51 -6.88
N PRO A 67 1.73 -0.31 -6.48
CA PRO A 67 1.42 0.89 -7.24
C PRO A 67 2.24 0.93 -8.54
N VAL A 68 1.54 1.06 -9.67
CA VAL A 68 2.09 1.36 -10.99
C VAL A 68 1.69 2.79 -11.33
N ASP A 69 2.66 3.68 -11.53
CA ASP A 69 2.41 5.11 -11.79
C ASP A 69 1.44 5.75 -10.77
N GLY A 70 1.60 5.38 -9.49
CA GLY A 70 0.78 5.87 -8.38
C GLY A 70 -0.61 5.25 -8.25
N ARG A 71 -0.99 4.32 -9.14
CA ARG A 71 -2.28 3.62 -9.10
C ARG A 71 -2.10 2.19 -8.59
N PRO A 72 -2.87 1.74 -7.59
CA PRO A 72 -2.78 0.36 -7.11
C PRO A 72 -3.25 -0.61 -8.19
N MET A 73 -2.42 -1.61 -8.49
CA MET A 73 -2.73 -2.68 -9.43
C MET A 73 -2.55 -4.03 -8.73
N LEU A 74 -3.47 -4.96 -8.97
CA LEU A 74 -3.44 -6.30 -8.39
C LEU A 74 -2.60 -7.23 -9.27
N PHE A 75 -1.59 -7.85 -8.68
CA PHE A 75 -0.70 -8.82 -9.29
C PHE A 75 -0.98 -10.20 -8.70
N VAL A 76 -0.88 -11.22 -9.55
CA VAL A 76 -1.03 -12.64 -9.16
C VAL A 76 0.34 -13.29 -9.21
N ASP A 77 0.63 -14.20 -8.28
CA ASP A 77 1.88 -14.94 -8.27
C ASP A 77 2.05 -15.82 -9.52
N THR A 78 3.30 -16.00 -9.92
CA THR A 78 3.71 -16.79 -11.08
C THR A 78 4.96 -17.58 -10.76
N VAL A 79 5.20 -18.65 -11.53
CA VAL A 79 6.39 -19.49 -11.38
C VAL A 79 7.66 -18.63 -11.53
N SER A 80 8.62 -18.86 -10.65
CA SER A 80 9.94 -18.23 -10.72
C SER A 80 11.03 -19.18 -10.22
N ALA A 81 12.25 -18.99 -10.71
CA ALA A 81 13.39 -19.80 -10.27
C ALA A 81 13.83 -19.49 -8.84
N SER A 82 13.64 -18.25 -8.37
CA SER A 82 13.93 -17.86 -6.99
C SER A 82 13.12 -16.63 -6.60
N GLY A 83 12.77 -16.54 -5.31
CA GLY A 83 11.97 -15.42 -4.81
C GLY A 83 10.50 -15.56 -5.17
N ALA A 84 9.76 -14.45 -5.10
CA ALA A 84 8.33 -14.41 -5.44
C ALA A 84 8.10 -13.44 -6.60
N ARG A 85 7.64 -13.96 -7.74
CA ARG A 85 7.33 -13.18 -8.93
C ARG A 85 5.82 -13.05 -9.06
N TYR A 86 5.34 -11.82 -9.21
CA TYR A 86 3.93 -11.49 -9.40
C TYR A 86 3.76 -10.74 -10.73
N GLN A 87 2.68 -11.03 -11.46
CA GLN A 87 2.39 -10.44 -12.77
C GLN A 87 1.03 -9.74 -12.78
N ALA A 88 0.96 -8.57 -13.42
CA ALA A 88 -0.27 -7.86 -13.73
C ALA A 88 -0.18 -7.25 -15.15
N GLY A 89 -0.82 -7.91 -16.12
CA GLY A 89 -0.63 -7.57 -17.53
C GLY A 89 0.85 -7.62 -17.91
N ARG A 90 1.39 -6.53 -18.45
CA ARG A 90 2.81 -6.39 -18.82
C ARG A 90 3.77 -6.13 -17.65
N TYR A 91 3.26 -5.88 -16.44
CA TYR A 91 4.08 -5.50 -15.32
C TYR A 91 4.45 -6.69 -14.46
N THR A 92 5.72 -6.74 -14.04
CA THR A 92 6.23 -7.77 -13.14
C THR A 92 6.76 -7.13 -11.87
N TRP A 93 6.23 -7.56 -10.73
CA TRP A 93 6.80 -7.30 -9.41
C TRP A 93 7.53 -8.55 -8.93
N TRP A 94 8.86 -8.50 -8.79
CA TRP A 94 9.66 -9.65 -8.36
C TRP A 94 10.46 -9.31 -7.11
N THR A 95 10.24 -10.08 -6.05
CA THR A 95 10.96 -9.95 -4.78
C THR A 95 11.92 -11.10 -4.52
N LYS A 96 13.02 -10.82 -3.82
CA LYS A 96 13.98 -11.82 -3.33
C LYS A 96 14.42 -11.44 -1.91
N GLY A 97 13.85 -12.11 -0.91
CA GLY A 97 14.04 -11.70 0.49
C GLY A 97 13.43 -10.31 0.73
N PRO A 98 14.16 -9.35 1.32
CA PRO A 98 13.63 -8.01 1.59
C PRO A 98 13.69 -7.07 0.38
N THR A 99 14.22 -7.51 -0.77
CA THR A 99 14.38 -6.64 -1.94
C THR A 99 13.32 -6.92 -3.01
N GLY A 100 13.07 -5.94 -3.89
CA GLY A 100 12.17 -6.11 -5.02
C GLY A 100 12.36 -5.10 -6.15
N ASN A 101 11.86 -5.44 -7.33
CA ASN A 101 11.83 -4.56 -8.51
C ASN A 101 10.48 -4.67 -9.23
N LEU A 102 9.99 -3.55 -9.76
CA LEU A 102 8.82 -3.49 -10.65
C LEU A 102 9.28 -3.15 -12.07
N THR A 103 9.04 -4.03 -13.04
CA THR A 103 9.44 -3.87 -14.44
C THR A 103 8.23 -3.86 -15.37
N ASP A 104 8.36 -3.20 -16.53
CA ASP A 104 7.47 -3.37 -17.69
C ASP A 104 8.17 -4.31 -18.68
N GLU A 105 7.63 -5.50 -18.85
CA GLU A 105 8.22 -6.58 -19.66
C GLU A 105 8.21 -6.27 -21.17
N ILE A 106 7.45 -5.27 -21.63
CA ILE A 106 7.45 -4.85 -23.04
C ILE A 106 8.20 -3.54 -23.29
N ALA A 107 8.75 -2.90 -22.25
CA ALA A 107 9.51 -1.65 -22.40
C ALA A 107 10.91 -1.86 -23.03
N GLY A 108 11.29 -3.10 -23.30
CA GLY A 108 12.55 -3.49 -23.94
C GLY A 108 13.65 -3.83 -22.93
N PRO A 109 14.70 -4.56 -23.35
CA PRO A 109 15.67 -5.17 -22.41
C PRO A 109 16.51 -4.17 -21.60
N SER A 110 16.61 -2.92 -22.05
CA SER A 110 17.41 -1.87 -21.42
C SER A 110 16.56 -0.84 -20.67
N ALA A 111 15.24 -1.02 -20.60
CA ALA A 111 14.39 -0.08 -19.87
C ALA A 111 14.65 -0.19 -18.37
N PRO A 112 14.81 0.95 -17.66
CA PRO A 112 14.94 0.92 -16.21
C PRO A 112 13.64 0.41 -15.56
N PRO A 113 13.72 -0.27 -14.41
CA PRO A 113 12.54 -0.64 -13.64
C PRO A 113 11.71 0.60 -13.23
N LEU A 114 10.39 0.44 -13.17
CA LEU A 114 9.47 1.45 -12.63
C LEU A 114 9.73 1.67 -11.13
N LEU A 115 10.03 0.59 -10.41
CA LEU A 115 10.54 0.62 -9.04
C LEU A 115 11.85 -0.15 -9.01
N ALA A 116 12.96 0.57 -8.81
CA ALA A 116 14.31 0.03 -8.88
C ALA A 116 14.94 -0.10 -7.50
N ASP A 117 15.62 -1.23 -7.27
CA ASP A 117 16.42 -1.52 -6.07
C ASP A 117 15.66 -1.24 -4.77
N CYS A 118 14.42 -1.72 -4.71
CA CYS A 118 13.59 -1.53 -3.54
C CYS A 118 14.08 -2.41 -2.41
N GLU A 119 14.19 -1.84 -1.21
CA GLU A 119 14.50 -2.56 0.01
C GLU A 119 13.44 -2.31 1.09
N GLU A 120 12.96 -3.39 1.70
CA GLU A 120 11.94 -3.34 2.73
C GLU A 120 12.46 -2.64 4.00
N ILE A 121 11.73 -1.62 4.42
CA ILE A 121 11.97 -0.91 5.67
C ILE A 121 11.29 -1.70 6.79
N LYS A 122 12.07 -2.46 7.55
CA LYS A 122 11.55 -3.16 8.73
C LYS A 122 11.11 -2.15 9.78
N ALA A 123 9.84 -2.21 10.19
CA ALA A 123 9.40 -1.50 11.38
C ALA A 123 10.16 -2.07 12.60
N LYS A 124 10.76 -1.21 13.42
CA LYS A 124 11.27 -1.63 14.73
C LYS A 124 10.08 -2.18 15.53
N ARG A 125 10.14 -3.46 15.90
CA ARG A 125 9.17 -4.06 16.81
C ARG A 125 9.30 -3.33 18.15
N ALA A 126 8.24 -2.69 18.61
CA ALA A 126 8.22 -2.12 19.96
C ALA A 126 8.44 -3.26 20.98
N PRO A 127 9.27 -3.06 22.03
CA PRO A 127 9.39 -4.04 23.09
C PRO A 127 8.02 -4.25 23.74
N ARG A 128 7.70 -5.52 24.01
CA ARG A 128 6.45 -5.93 24.63
C ARG A 128 6.53 -5.78 26.14
#